data_AF-A0A2V3DP54-F1
#
_entry.id   AF-A0A2V3DP54-F1
#
_cell.length_a   1.000
_cell.length_b   1.000
_cell.length_c   1.000
_cell.angle_alpha   90.00
_cell.angle_beta   90.00
_cell.angle_gamma   90.00
#
_symmetry.space_group_name_H-M   'P 1'
#
loop_
_entity.id
_entity.type
_entity.pdbx_description
1 polymer ?
#
loop_
_entity_poly.entity_id
_entity_poly.type
_entity_poly.pdbx_seq_one_letter_code
_entity_poly.pdbx_strand_id
1 'polypeptide(L)'
;MSIDPRTALSALTTALEEHLVAASARRGEEDPIVEATFLGIIDAFEAYEEALFDAFDEVTPLVIYGEDGDDGEFDDDDFDGDGTSDNSDNGSDSAQNGPISD
;
A
#
# COMPACT_ATOMS: atom_id res chain seq x y z
N MET A 1 14.48 -20.51 -10.93
CA MET A 1 15.80 -20.25 -10.31
C MET A 1 15.85 -18.76 -10.18
N SER A 2 15.77 -18.27 -8.95
CA SER A 2 15.70 -16.83 -8.70
C SER A 2 16.97 -16.14 -9.17
N ILE A 3 16.82 -14.95 -9.76
CA ILE A 3 17.95 -14.12 -10.20
C ILE A 3 18.59 -13.46 -8.98
N ASP A 4 19.90 -13.20 -9.01
CA ASP A 4 20.54 -12.47 -7.91
C ASP A 4 19.96 -11.05 -7.79
N PRO A 5 19.56 -10.58 -6.59
CA PRO A 5 18.89 -9.29 -6.42
C PRO A 5 19.71 -8.10 -6.95
N ARG A 6 21.04 -8.16 -6.87
CA ARG A 6 21.90 -7.07 -7.40
C ARG A 6 21.86 -7.06 -8.93
N THR A 7 21.73 -8.22 -9.54
CA THR A 7 21.60 -8.36 -10.99
C THR A 7 20.24 -7.84 -11.45
N ALA A 8 19.15 -8.21 -10.76
CA ALA A 8 17.82 -7.70 -11.06
C ALA A 8 17.72 -6.18 -10.86
N LEU A 9 18.29 -5.66 -9.76
CA LEU A 9 18.33 -4.21 -9.51
C LEU A 9 19.10 -3.45 -10.61
N SER A 10 20.19 -4.03 -11.12
CA SER A 10 20.92 -3.45 -12.25
C SER A 10 20.05 -3.43 -13.51
N ALA A 11 19.29 -4.49 -13.79
CA ALA A 11 18.39 -4.55 -14.93
C ALA A 11 17.25 -3.51 -14.82
N LEU A 12 16.63 -3.38 -13.63
CA LEU A 12 15.64 -2.35 -13.35
C LEU A 12 16.20 -0.94 -13.56
N THR A 13 17.41 -0.67 -13.07
CA THR A 13 18.07 0.63 -13.27
C THR A 13 18.29 0.92 -14.76
N THR A 14 18.74 -0.08 -15.53
CA THR A 14 18.88 0.05 -17.00
C THR A 14 17.55 0.31 -17.69
N ALA A 15 16.47 -0.40 -17.33
CA ALA A 15 15.14 -0.17 -17.91
C ALA A 15 14.64 1.26 -17.66
N LEU A 16 14.85 1.79 -16.44
CA LEU A 16 14.53 3.18 -16.10
C LEU A 16 15.33 4.19 -16.95
N GLU A 17 16.61 3.94 -17.16
CA GLU A 17 17.48 4.77 -18.02
C GLU A 17 17.02 4.74 -19.49
N GLU A 18 16.70 3.55 -20.02
CA GLU A 18 16.19 3.39 -21.38
C GLU A 18 14.85 4.12 -21.59
N HIS A 19 13.95 4.02 -20.62
CA HIS A 19 12.69 4.76 -20.65
C HIS A 19 12.91 6.27 -20.60
N LEU A 20 13.85 6.76 -19.78
CA LEU A 20 14.20 8.18 -19.74
C LEU A 20 14.74 8.65 -21.10
N VAL A 21 15.60 7.86 -21.75
CA VAL A 21 16.11 8.15 -23.09
C VAL A 21 14.95 8.21 -24.09
N ALA A 22 14.07 7.22 -24.11
CA ALA A 22 12.89 7.19 -24.98
C ALA A 22 11.99 8.41 -24.77
N ALA A 23 11.64 8.72 -23.52
CA ALA A 23 10.80 9.85 -23.16
C ALA A 23 11.43 11.19 -23.57
N SER A 24 12.75 11.33 -23.43
CA SER A 24 13.47 12.55 -23.82
C SER A 24 13.57 12.75 -25.34
N ALA A 25 13.53 11.66 -26.10
CA ALA A 25 13.66 11.66 -27.56
C ALA A 25 12.31 11.61 -28.30
N ARG A 26 11.19 11.53 -27.55
CA ARG A 26 9.87 11.22 -28.11
C ARG A 26 9.43 12.20 -29.18
N ARG A 27 8.84 11.67 -30.26
CA ARG A 27 8.33 12.48 -31.38
C ARG A 27 6.82 12.32 -31.52
N GLY A 28 6.08 12.97 -30.64
CA GLY A 28 4.61 12.92 -30.62
C GLY A 28 4.09 12.62 -29.22
N GLU A 29 2.76 12.58 -29.09
CA GLU A 29 2.08 12.21 -27.84
C GLU A 29 2.06 10.69 -27.62
N GLU A 30 1.97 9.91 -28.71
CA GLU A 30 1.98 8.44 -28.70
C GLU A 30 3.25 7.93 -29.37
N ASP A 31 4.33 7.81 -28.59
CA ASP A 31 5.58 7.24 -29.07
C ASP A 31 5.67 5.76 -28.66
N PRO A 32 5.65 4.80 -29.62
CA PRO A 32 5.65 3.37 -29.30
C PRO A 32 6.92 2.92 -28.59
N ILE A 33 8.02 3.66 -28.70
CA ILE A 33 9.26 3.35 -27.98
C ILE A 33 9.10 3.69 -26.49
N VAL A 34 8.40 4.78 -26.18
CA VAL A 34 8.10 5.17 -24.80
C VAL A 34 7.19 4.13 -24.14
N GLU A 35 6.18 3.65 -24.86
CA GLU A 35 5.29 2.58 -24.39
C GLU A 35 6.04 1.26 -24.19
N ALA A 36 6.87 0.84 -25.16
CA ALA A 36 7.65 -0.39 -25.04
C ALA A 36 8.61 -0.37 -23.84
N THR A 37 9.28 0.76 -23.62
CA THR A 37 10.19 0.92 -22.47
C THR A 37 9.46 1.06 -21.15
N PHE A 38 8.23 1.61 -21.14
CA PHE A 38 7.37 1.62 -19.96
C PHE A 38 7.02 0.20 -19.52
N LEU A 39 6.59 -0.67 -20.44
CA LEU A 39 6.36 -2.09 -20.15
C LEU A 39 7.65 -2.80 -19.70
N GLY A 40 8.79 -2.45 -20.30
CA GLY A 40 10.09 -2.98 -19.88
C GLY A 40 10.47 -2.63 -18.43
N ILE A 41 10.02 -1.48 -17.90
CA ILE A 41 10.19 -1.16 -16.48
C ILE A 41 9.36 -2.09 -15.60
N ILE A 42 8.11 -2.36 -16.00
CA ILE A 42 7.19 -3.24 -15.26
C ILE A 42 7.82 -4.64 -15.11
N ASP A 43 8.21 -5.25 -16.24
CA ASP A 43 8.83 -6.58 -16.25
C ASP A 43 10.10 -6.62 -15.38
N ALA A 44 10.95 -5.59 -15.47
CA ALA A 44 12.20 -5.53 -14.72
C ALA A 44 11.96 -5.30 -13.21
N PHE A 45 10.89 -4.58 -12.85
CA PHE A 45 10.52 -4.34 -11.47
C PHE A 45 9.96 -5.62 -10.82
N GLU A 46 9.07 -6.35 -11.48
CA GLU A 46 8.55 -7.64 -11.00
C GLU A 46 9.68 -8.64 -10.76
N ALA A 47 10.63 -8.75 -11.70
CA ALA A 47 11.79 -9.62 -11.55
C ALA A 47 12.70 -9.22 -10.37
N TYR A 48 12.76 -7.92 -10.05
CA TYR A 48 13.48 -7.43 -8.88
C TYR A 48 12.75 -7.73 -7.57
N GLU A 49 11.43 -7.53 -7.53
CA GLU A 49 10.60 -7.87 -6.35
C GLU A 49 10.67 -9.36 -6.04
N GLU A 50 10.52 -10.23 -7.05
CA GLU A 50 10.66 -11.69 -6.87
C GLU A 50 12.05 -12.06 -6.32
N ALA A 51 13.11 -11.49 -6.89
CA ALA A 51 14.47 -11.74 -6.43
C ALA A 51 14.71 -11.26 -4.99
N LEU A 52 14.20 -10.08 -4.66
CA LEU A 52 14.33 -9.48 -3.33
C LEU A 52 13.61 -10.33 -2.28
N PHE A 53 12.40 -10.77 -2.60
CA PHE A 53 11.60 -11.63 -1.73
C PHE A 53 12.27 -12.98 -1.53
N ASP A 54 12.72 -13.64 -2.60
CA ASP A 54 13.40 -14.94 -2.52
C ASP A 54 14.70 -14.89 -1.69
N ALA A 55 15.43 -13.77 -1.74
CA ALA A 55 16.72 -13.63 -1.08
C ALA A 55 16.59 -13.16 0.38
N PHE A 56 15.62 -12.30 0.68
CA PHE A 56 15.55 -11.58 1.95
C PHE A 56 14.19 -11.61 2.65
N ASP A 57 13.15 -12.18 2.02
CA ASP A 57 11.76 -12.15 2.52
C ASP A 57 11.24 -10.71 2.69
N GLU A 58 11.68 -9.81 1.79
CA GLU A 58 11.35 -8.37 1.82
C GLU A 58 10.73 -7.94 0.48
N VAL A 59 9.89 -6.90 0.53
CA VAL A 59 9.22 -6.28 -0.63
C VAL A 59 9.38 -4.76 -0.59
N THR A 60 9.27 -4.09 -1.74
CA THR A 60 9.33 -2.62 -1.78
C THR A 60 7.95 -1.98 -1.59
N PRO A 61 7.87 -0.72 -1.12
CA PRO A 61 6.60 0.00 -1.01
C PRO A 61 6.10 0.56 -2.35
N LEU A 62 6.62 0.05 -3.48
CA LEU A 62 6.28 0.53 -4.82
C LEU A 62 5.18 -0.35 -5.43
N VAL A 63 4.33 0.24 -6.25
CA VAL A 63 3.20 -0.45 -6.89
C VAL A 63 3.16 -0.09 -8.37
N ILE A 64 2.85 -1.07 -9.22
CA ILE A 64 2.61 -0.87 -10.64
C ILE A 64 1.16 -0.42 -10.83
N TYR A 65 0.95 0.73 -11.45
CA TYR A 65 -0.39 1.22 -11.79
C TYR A 65 -0.74 0.82 -13.24
N GLY A 66 -1.72 -0.07 -13.46
CA GLY A 66 -2.07 -0.57 -14.81
C GLY A 66 -3.08 -1.73 -14.83
N GLU A 67 -3.64 -2.06 -16.01
CA GLU A 67 -5.00 -2.59 -16.32
C GLU A 67 -5.51 -3.86 -15.60
N ASP A 68 -4.68 -4.62 -14.88
CA ASP A 68 -5.11 -5.78 -14.08
C ASP A 68 -5.01 -5.54 -12.55
N GLY A 69 -4.86 -4.29 -12.10
CA GLY A 69 -4.79 -3.89 -10.70
C GLY A 69 -6.15 -3.84 -9.97
N ASP A 70 -6.97 -4.89 -10.11
CA ASP A 70 -8.16 -5.14 -9.26
C ASP A 70 -7.83 -6.17 -8.17
N ASP A 71 -6.82 -5.89 -7.36
CA ASP A 71 -6.56 -6.61 -6.10
C ASP A 71 -6.22 -5.68 -4.93
N GLY A 72 -6.43 -4.38 -5.11
CA GLY A 72 -6.43 -3.39 -4.05
C GLY A 72 -7.84 -3.05 -3.56
N GLU A 73 -8.70 -4.05 -3.31
CA GLU A 73 -9.74 -3.84 -2.30
C GLU A 73 -9.01 -3.58 -0.98
N PHE A 74 -8.77 -2.30 -0.69
CA PHE A 74 -8.57 -1.85 0.68
C PHE A 74 -9.87 -2.22 1.42
N ASP A 75 -9.92 -3.44 1.96
CA ASP A 75 -10.87 -3.81 3.00
C ASP A 75 -10.46 -2.95 4.20
N ASP A 76 -10.99 -1.73 4.25
CA ASP A 76 -11.06 -0.94 5.47
C ASP A 76 -11.93 -1.76 6.43
N ASP A 77 -11.34 -2.79 7.03
CA ASP A 77 -11.96 -3.64 8.04
C ASP A 77 -12.58 -2.72 9.10
N ASP A 78 -13.92 -2.72 9.13
CA ASP A 78 -14.79 -2.02 10.06
C ASP A 78 -14.19 -1.98 11.47
N PHE A 79 -13.70 -0.81 11.89
CA PHE A 79 -13.43 -0.54 13.30
C PHE A 79 -14.77 -0.31 14.02
N ASP A 80 -15.52 -1.39 14.22
CA ASP A 80 -16.71 -1.45 15.06
C ASP A 80 -16.29 -1.31 16.54
N GLY A 81 -16.04 -0.07 16.94
CA GLY A 81 -15.85 0.32 18.34
C GLY A 81 -17.16 0.33 19.12
N ASP A 82 -17.81 -0.83 19.27
CA ASP A 82 -18.86 -1.05 20.28
C ASP A 82 -18.24 -1.74 21.51
N GLY A 83 -18.04 -0.95 22.56
CA GLY A 83 -17.80 -1.43 23.91
C GLY A 83 -18.62 -0.62 24.90
N THR A 84 -19.94 -0.72 24.82
CA THR A 84 -20.81 -0.18 25.88
C THR A 84 -20.58 -0.92 27.20
N SER A 85 -20.33 -0.19 28.28
CA SER A 85 -20.53 -0.69 29.64
C SER A 85 -21.08 0.42 30.51
N ASP A 86 -22.41 0.41 30.57
CA ASP A 86 -23.29 1.08 31.51
C ASP A 86 -22.83 0.82 32.95
N ASN A 87 -22.23 1.83 33.58
CA ASN A 87 -21.95 1.78 35.02
C ASN A 87 -23.18 2.28 35.79
N SER A 88 -24.20 1.42 35.87
CA SER A 88 -25.28 1.53 36.84
C SER A 88 -24.74 1.17 38.23
N ASP A 89 -24.17 2.13 38.95
CA ASP A 89 -23.86 1.98 40.38
C ASP A 89 -24.99 2.54 41.26
N ASN A 90 -25.83 1.61 41.70
CA ASN A 90 -26.90 1.80 42.67
C ASN A 90 -26.30 1.74 44.09
N GLY A 91 -26.06 2.92 44.69
CA GLY A 91 -25.59 3.08 46.06
C GLY A 91 -26.65 3.70 46.98
N SER A 92 -27.27 2.85 47.79
CA SER A 92 -28.35 3.08 48.75
C SER A 92 -28.12 4.14 49.84
N ASP A 93 -29.22 4.85 50.18
CA ASP A 93 -29.77 5.15 51.51
C ASP A 93 -28.87 5.71 52.64
N SER A 94 -29.15 6.95 53.10
CA SER A 94 -29.54 7.24 54.51
C SER A 94 -29.51 8.75 54.89
N ALA A 95 -30.54 9.14 55.66
CA ALA A 95 -30.58 10.15 56.73
C ALA A 95 -31.07 11.61 56.46
N GLN A 96 -32.35 11.81 56.81
CA GLN A 96 -32.87 12.74 57.83
C GLN A 96 -32.41 14.23 57.87
N ASN A 97 -33.36 15.14 57.60
CA ASN A 97 -33.74 16.33 58.40
C ASN A 97 -34.71 17.19 57.56
N GLY A 98 -36.03 17.23 57.78
CA GLY A 98 -36.75 17.95 58.85
C GLY A 98 -37.99 18.64 58.22
N PRO A 99 -39.10 18.87 58.95
CA PRO A 99 -40.42 19.10 58.35
C PRO A 99 -40.62 20.51 57.75
N ILE A 100 -41.45 20.55 56.71
CA ILE A 100 -41.96 21.76 56.04
C ILE A 100 -43.14 22.30 56.85
N SER A 101 -43.11 23.57 57.27
CA SER A 101 -44.27 24.33 57.77
C SER A 101 -44.02 25.83 57.63
N ASP A 102 -44.85 26.51 56.84
CA ASP A 102 -45.84 27.50 57.33
C ASP A 102 -47.02 27.53 56.34
#